data_AF-A0ABC9VGV0-F1
#
_entry.id   AF-A0ABC9VGV0-F1
#
_cell.length_a   1.000
_cell.length_b   1.000
_cell.length_c   1.000
_cell.angle_alpha   90.00
_cell.angle_beta   90.00
_cell.angle_gamma   90.00
#
_symmetry.space_group_name_H-M   'P 1'
#
loop_
_entity.id
_entity.type
_entity.pdbx_description
1 polymer ?
#
loop_
_entity_poly.entity_id
_entity_poly.type
_entity_poly.pdbx_seq_one_letter_code
_entity_poly.pdbx_strand_id
1 'polypeptide(L)' 'MKQYVFSFYTEQAKPVVWEEAILASGMMEAFSKVKMLMAKYKREKGVPIRVKYKGVRYRHTDIA' A
#
# COMPACT_ATOMS: atom_id res chain seq x y z
N MET A 1 -2.35 12.27 -11.70
CA MET A 1 -2.46 11.33 -10.55
C MET A 1 -1.45 10.22 -10.74
N LYS A 2 -0.78 9.78 -9.67
CA LYS A 2 0.25 8.73 -9.72
C LYS A 2 -0.21 7.49 -8.97
N GLN A 3 0.29 6.31 -9.34
CA GLN A 3 0.04 5.08 -8.60
C GLN A 3 1.21 4.82 -7.65
N TYR A 4 0.97 4.91 -6.35
CA TYR A 4 1.97 4.63 -5.32
C TYR A 4 1.85 3.17 -4.90
N VAL A 5 2.94 2.42 -5.02
CA VAL A 5 2.98 0.99 -4.73
C VAL A 5 3.43 0.78 -3.29
N PHE A 6 2.62 0.04 -2.55
CA PHE A 6 2.90 -0.36 -1.17
C PHE A 6 2.80 -1.87 -1.05
N SER A 7 3.74 -2.46 -0.31
CA SER A 7 3.72 -3.87 0.07
C SER A 7 3.20 -4.00 1.49
N PHE A 8 2.12 -4.74 1.66
CA PHE A 8 1.51 -5.05 2.95
C PHE A 8 1.93 -6.44 3.40
N TYR A 9 2.13 -6.61 4.71
CA TYR A 9 2.48 -7.90 5.28
C TYR A 9 1.87 -8.09 6.68
N THR A 10 1.50 -9.32 7.00
CA THR A 10 1.02 -9.69 8.35
C THR A 10 2.19 -9.95 9.29
N GLU A 11 2.07 -9.52 10.56
CA GLU A 11 3.06 -9.82 11.60
C GLU A 11 2.77 -11.14 12.30
N GLN A 12 3.09 -12.25 11.65
CA GLN A 12 2.92 -13.60 12.20
C GLN A 12 4.05 -14.51 11.74
N ALA A 13 4.21 -15.69 12.36
CA ALA A 13 5.30 -16.62 12.07
C ALA A 13 5.41 -17.01 10.57
N LYS A 14 4.29 -17.00 9.84
CA LYS A 14 4.24 -17.13 8.38
C LYS A 14 3.58 -15.88 7.77
N PRO A 15 4.35 -14.84 7.43
CA PRO A 15 3.80 -13.58 6.95
C PRO A 15 3.17 -13.75 5.57
N VAL A 16 1.93 -13.27 5.41
CA VAL A 16 1.29 -13.15 4.10
C VAL A 16 1.66 -11.78 3.56
N VAL A 17 2.22 -11.73 2.35
CA VAL A 17 2.66 -10.50 1.70
C VAL A 17 1.84 -10.27 0.44
N TRP A 18 1.39 -9.03 0.23
CA TRP A 18 0.71 -8.63 -1.01
C TRP A 18 1.02 -7.17 -1.34
N GLU A 19 0.67 -6.75 -2.55
CA GLU A 19 0.93 -5.41 -3.05
C GLU A 19 -0.37 -4.68 -3.38
N GLU A 20 -0.38 -3.38 -3.15
CA GLU A 20 -1.45 -2.48 -3.52
C GLU A 20 -0.88 -1.30 -4.29
N ALA A 21 -1.53 -0.95 -5.40
CA ALA A 21 -1.24 0.25 -6.17
C ALA A 21 -2.30 1.31 -5.88
N ILE A 22 -1.93 2.31 -5.09
CA ILE A 22 -2.85 3.35 -4.60
C ILE A 22 -2.77 4.57 -5.51
N LEU A 23 -3.89 4.89 -6.16
CA LEU A 23 -4.01 6.12 -6.93
C LEU A 23 -4.16 7.32 -5.99
N ALA A 24 -3.24 8.28 -6.10
CA ALA A 24 -3.25 9.50 -5.31
C ALA A 24 -2.64 10.68 -6.09
N SER A 25 -3.00 11.89 -5.69
CA SER A 25 -2.39 13.14 -6.18
C SER A 25 -0.94 13.29 -5.67
N GLY A 26 -0.68 12.86 -4.44
CA GLY A 26 0.62 13.01 -3.78
C GLY A 26 0.90 11.93 -2.74
N MET A 27 2.13 11.89 -2.23
CA MET A 27 2.56 10.89 -1.25
C MET A 27 1.79 11.00 0.08
N MET A 28 1.44 12.21 0.54
CA MET A 28 0.63 12.39 1.74
C MET A 28 -0.76 11.75 1.62
N GLU A 29 -1.46 12.02 0.51
CA GLU A 29 -2.77 11.40 0.25
C GLU A 29 -2.66 9.88 0.13
N ALA A 30 -1.59 9.38 -0.51
CA ALA A 30 -1.32 7.95 -0.60
C ALA A 30 -1.16 7.33 0.79
N PHE A 31 -0.39 7.95 1.69
CA PHE A 31 -0.23 7.48 3.07
C PHE A 31 -1.54 7.52 3.88
N SER A 32 -2.37 8.54 3.71
CA SER A 32 -3.69 8.58 4.35
C SER A 32 -4.58 7.41 3.91
N LYS A 33 -4.58 7.08 2.62
CA LYS A 33 -5.29 5.89 2.09
C LYS A 33 -4.70 4.58 2.61
N VAL A 34 -3.37 4.47 2.68
CA VAL A 34 -2.68 3.31 3.27
C VAL A 34 -3.11 3.10 4.72
N LYS A 35 -3.15 4.15 5.55
CA LYS A 35 -3.56 4.02 6.96
C LYS A 35 -4.97 3.46 7.11
N MET A 36 -5.91 3.91 6.29
CA MET A 36 -7.26 3.37 6.27
C MET A 36 -7.28 1.88 5.86
N LEU A 37 -6.51 1.51 4.83
CA LEU A 37 -6.37 0.11 4.39
C LEU A 37 -5.72 -0.77 5.46
N MET A 38 -4.70 -0.29 6.16
CA MET A 38 -4.08 -1.02 7.28
C MET A 38 -5.10 -1.32 8.38
N ALA A 39 -5.94 -0.34 8.75
CA ALA A 39 -6.99 -0.53 9.75
C ALA A 39 -8.04 -1.55 9.28
N LYS A 40 -8.45 -1.47 8.01
CA LYS A 40 -9.36 -2.44 7.38
C LYS A 40 -8.79 -3.85 7.41
N TYR A 41 -7.56 -4.03 6.92
CA TYR A 41 -6.90 -5.34 6.87
C TYR A 41 -6.60 -5.92 8.25
N LYS A 42 -6.28 -5.07 9.23
CA LYS A 42 -6.15 -5.51 10.63
C LYS A 42 -7.46 -6.07 11.16
N ARG A 43 -8.59 -5.43 10.85
CA ARG A 43 -9.93 -5.90 11.25
C ARG A 43 -10.33 -7.19 10.55
N GLU A 44 -10.04 -7.32 9.25
CA GLU A 44 -10.38 -8.51 8.45
C GLU A 44 -9.53 -9.73 8.82
N LYS A 45 -8.23 -9.55 9.03
CA LYS A 45 -7.29 -10.67 9.28
C LYS A 45 -7.09 -10.98 10.77
N GLY A 46 -7.55 -10.10 11.67
CA GLY A 46 -7.37 -10.25 13.11
C GLY A 46 -5.93 -10.14 13.60
N VAL A 47 -4.98 -9.74 12.74
CA VAL A 47 -3.54 -9.65 13.06
C VAL A 47 -2.98 -8.27 12.69
N PRO A 48 -1.90 -7.81 13.34
CA PRO A 48 -1.24 -6.57 12.97
C PRO A 48 -0.76 -6.60 11.52
N ILE A 49 -0.98 -5.48 10.82
CA ILE A 49 -0.59 -5.29 9.42
C ILE A 49 0.49 -4.22 9.39
N ARG A 50 1.59 -4.50 8.69
CA ARG A 50 2.63 -3.53 8.38
C ARG A 50 2.65 -3.23 6.90
N VAL A 51 3.26 -2.11 6.56
CA VAL A 51 3.36 -1.62 5.19
C VAL A 51 4.77 -1.15 4.90
N LYS A 52 5.24 -1.40 3.68
CA LYS A 52 6.51 -0.90 3.13
C LYS A 52 6.21 -0.19 1.81
N TYR A 53 6.68 1.05 1.68
CA TYR A 53 6.63 1.75 0.41
C TYR A 53 7.61 1.11 -0.59
N LYS A 54 7.14 0.81 -1.81
CA LYS A 54 7.96 0.23 -2.88
C LYS A 54 8.36 1.23 -3.95
N GLY A 55 7.51 2.21 -4.26
CA GLY A 55 7.80 3.19 -5.30
C GLY A 55 6.56 3.77 -5.94
N VAL A 56 6.75 4.45 -7.07
CA VAL A 56 5.67 4.97 -7.91
C VAL A 56 5.64 4.19 -9.21
N ARG A 57 4.47 3.70 -9.60
CA ARG A 57 4.22 3.18 -10.94
C ARG A 57 3.79 4.34 -11.84
N TYR A 58 4.66 4.66 -12.79
CA TYR A 58 4.38 5.57 -13.89
C TYR A 58 3.63 4.81 -14.98
N ARG A 59 2.63 5.42 -15.62
CA ARG A 59 2.03 4.82 -16.81
C ARG A 59 3.02 5.01 -17.96
N HIS A 60 2.99 4.12 -18.95
CA HIS A 60 3.89 4.17 -20.10
C HIS A 60 3.86 5.53 -20.82
N THR A 61 2.75 6.26 -20.74
CA THR A 61 2.56 7.62 -21.27
C THR A 61 3.32 8.72 -20.51
N ASP A 62 3.88 8.43 -19.33
CA ASP A 62 4.62 9.40 -18.50
C ASP A 62 6.15 9.28 -18.70
N ILE A 63 6.62 8.36 -19.55
CA ILE A 63 8.03 8.21 -19.93
C ILE A 63 8.16 8.83 -21.32
N ALA A 64 8.47 10.12 -21.36
CA ALA A 64 8.79 10.87 -22.58
C ALA A 64 10.29 11.16 -22.63
#